data_AF-A0A2U9ISW0-F1
#
_entry.id   AF-A0A2U9ISW0-F1
#
_cell.length_a   1.000
_cell.length_b   1.000
_cell.length_c   1.000
_cell.angle_alpha   90.00
_cell.angle_beta   90.00
_cell.angle_gamma   90.00
#
_symmetry.space_group_name_H-M   'P 1'
#
loop_
_entity.id
_entity.type
_entity.pdbx_description
1 polymer ?
#
loop_
_entity_poly.entity_id
_entity_poly.type
_entity_poly.pdbx_seq_one_letter_code
_entity_poly.pdbx_strand_id
1 'polypeptide(L)'
;MDGIKAGLLKLKEITQDVKVFRFEDQYTLVGIAKVGCRDKSKIVDAVLDEVYKHGDEFNLTILLLTRDSFEKIKDSLGEDITERVLAGSEEVL
;
A
#
# COMPACT_ATOMS: atom_id res chain seq x y z
N MET A 1 -9.28 9.88 -0.75
CA MET A 1 -8.00 9.12 -0.72
C MET A 1 -7.57 8.72 0.69
N ASP A 2 -8.31 9.12 1.73
CA ASP A 2 -7.88 8.97 3.13
C ASP A 2 -7.65 7.53 3.57
N GLY A 3 -8.49 6.57 3.11
CA GLY A 3 -8.29 5.14 3.41
C GLY A 3 -6.98 4.59 2.86
N ILE A 4 -6.62 4.92 1.62
CA ILE A 4 -5.34 4.49 1.01
C ILE A 4 -4.15 5.08 1.77
N LYS A 5 -4.24 6.35 2.17
CA LYS A 5 -3.21 7.00 2.99
C LYS A 5 -3.09 6.35 4.37
N ALA A 6 -4.21 6.09 5.04
CA ALA A 6 -4.24 5.43 6.34
C ALA A 6 -3.61 4.03 6.28
N GLY A 7 -4.00 3.24 5.27
CA GLY A 7 -3.41 1.93 5.01
C GLY A 7 -1.90 2.00 4.73
N LEU A 8 -1.46 2.96 3.90
CA LEU A 8 -0.04 3.18 3.62
C LEU A 8 0.75 3.51 4.89
N LEU A 9 0.23 4.41 5.73
CA LEU A 9 0.89 4.81 6.98
C LEU A 9 1.01 3.63 7.95
N LYS A 10 -0.06 2.85 8.09
CA LYS A 10 -0.03 1.62 8.90
C LYS A 10 0.98 0.61 8.38
N LEU A 11 1.02 0.41 7.06
CA LEU A 11 1.99 -0.47 6.44
C LEU A 11 3.43 0.02 6.68
N LYS A 12 3.65 1.35 6.60
CA LYS A 12 4.95 1.99 6.84
C LYS A 12 5.46 1.81 8.26
N GLU A 13 4.57 1.87 9.26
CA GLU A 13 4.94 1.60 10.67
C GLU A 13 5.56 0.20 10.83
N ILE A 14 5.13 -0.76 10.01
CA ILE A 14 5.50 -2.17 10.13
C ILE A 14 6.69 -2.52 9.23
N THR A 15 6.65 -2.13 7.95
CA THR A 15 7.66 -2.54 6.95
C THR A 15 8.76 -1.51 6.74
N GLN A 16 8.61 -0.29 7.27
CA GLN A 16 9.50 0.89 7.15
C GLN A 16 9.65 1.45 5.73
N ASP A 17 9.78 0.58 4.73
CA ASP A 17 9.76 0.94 3.32
C ASP A 17 8.43 0.54 2.68
N VAL A 18 7.81 1.53 2.03
CA VAL A 18 6.51 1.40 1.39
C VAL A 18 6.44 2.16 0.09
N LYS A 19 5.59 1.65 -0.80
CA LYS A 19 5.24 2.28 -2.07
C LYS A 19 3.74 2.19 -2.31
N VAL A 20 3.22 3.13 -3.08
CA VAL A 20 1.86 3.09 -3.63
C VAL A 20 1.91 3.21 -5.12
N PHE A 21 1.25 2.27 -5.80
CA PHE A 21 1.05 2.33 -7.23
C PHE A 21 -0.42 2.46 -7.56
N ARG A 22 -0.71 3.16 -8.66
CA ARG A 22 -2.04 3.25 -9.25
C ARG A 22 -2.02 2.69 -10.65
N PHE A 23 -2.95 1.78 -10.92
CA PHE A 23 -3.25 1.29 -12.27
C PHE A 23 -4.76 1.37 -12.45
N GLU A 24 -5.21 2.24 -13.36
CA GLU A 24 -6.64 2.56 -13.55
C GLU A 24 -7.31 3.04 -12.24
N ASP A 25 -8.31 2.32 -11.75
CA ASP A 25 -9.04 2.56 -10.50
C ASP A 25 -8.48 1.77 -9.30
N GLN A 26 -7.50 0.89 -9.53
CA GLN A 26 -6.90 0.05 -8.50
C GLN A 26 -5.68 0.71 -7.85
N TYR A 27 -5.63 0.65 -6.51
CA TYR A 27 -4.47 1.01 -5.71
C TYR A 27 -3.71 -0.24 -5.27
N THR A 28 -2.38 -0.20 -5.34
CA THR A 28 -1.52 -1.25 -4.81
C THR A 28 -0.60 -0.67 -3.74
N LEU A 29 -0.80 -1.08 -2.49
CA LEU A 29 0.09 -0.76 -1.37
C LEU A 29 1.17 -1.84 -1.29
N VAL A 30 2.44 -1.45 -1.35
CA VAL A 30 3.57 -2.37 -1.30
C VAL A 30 4.39 -2.11 -0.06
N GLY A 31 4.53 -3.11 0.79
CA GLY A 31 5.45 -3.11 1.93
C GLY A 31 6.68 -3.93 1.60
N ILE A 32 7.87 -3.32 1.66
CA ILE A 32 9.11 -3.96 1.23
C ILE A 32 9.93 -4.38 2.45
N ALA A 33 9.70 -5.60 2.93
CA ALA A 33 10.36 -6.14 4.10
C ALA A 33 10.50 -7.68 4.04
N LYS A 34 11.48 -8.21 4.76
CA LYS A 34 11.60 -9.66 4.97
C LYS A 34 10.69 -10.08 6.12
N VAL A 35 9.47 -10.47 5.79
CA VAL A 35 8.44 -10.89 6.78
C VAL A 35 8.19 -12.40 6.67
N GLY A 36 8.10 -13.08 7.81
CA GLY A 36 7.71 -14.49 7.87
C GLY A 36 6.26 -14.70 7.43
N CYS A 37 5.95 -15.83 6.79
CA CYS A 37 4.61 -16.09 6.25
C CYS A 37 3.48 -15.98 7.30
N ARG A 38 3.76 -16.36 8.56
CA ARG A 38 2.80 -16.26 9.68
C ARG A 38 2.40 -14.81 9.99
N ASP A 39 3.32 -13.87 9.80
CA ASP A 39 3.10 -12.48 10.16
C ASP A 39 2.47 -11.70 9.00
N LYS A 40 2.57 -12.20 7.76
CA LYS A 40 1.99 -11.54 6.58
C LYS A 40 0.47 -11.31 6.70
N SER A 41 -0.28 -12.31 7.15
CA SER A 41 -1.74 -12.14 7.29
C SER A 41 -2.09 -11.06 8.32
N LYS A 42 -1.41 -11.06 9.48
CA LYS A 42 -1.62 -10.06 10.53
C LYS A 42 -1.33 -8.64 10.06
N ILE A 43 -0.32 -8.47 9.20
CA ILE A 43 0.01 -7.16 8.63
C ILE A 43 -1.09 -6.71 7.67
N VAL A 44 -1.55 -7.61 6.80
CA VAL A 44 -2.64 -7.30 5.85
C VAL A 44 -3.91 -6.94 6.62
N ASP A 45 -4.28 -7.72 7.63
CA ASP A 45 -5.46 -7.46 8.47
C ASP A 45 -5.35 -6.09 9.15
N ALA A 46 -4.20 -5.78 9.78
CA ALA A 46 -3.98 -4.49 10.43
C ALA A 46 -4.05 -3.30 9.47
N VAL A 47 -3.60 -3.46 8.22
CA VAL A 47 -3.69 -2.42 7.19
C VAL A 47 -5.14 -2.22 6.75
N LEU A 48 -5.87 -3.31 6.51
CA LEU A 48 -7.28 -3.26 6.11
C LEU A 48 -8.16 -2.64 7.21
N ASP A 49 -7.90 -2.97 8.48
CA ASP A 49 -8.59 -2.38 9.62
C ASP A 49 -8.45 -0.85 9.67
N GLU A 50 -7.31 -0.29 9.25
CA GLU A 50 -7.16 1.16 9.15
C GLU A 50 -7.85 1.72 7.92
N VAL A 51 -7.75 1.05 6.77
CA VAL A 51 -8.41 1.48 5.52
C VAL A 51 -9.92 1.59 5.73
N TYR A 52 -10.54 0.59 6.37
CA TYR A 52 -11.98 0.52 6.56
C TYR A 52 -12.57 1.56 7.51
N LYS A 53 -11.74 2.24 8.32
CA LYS A 53 -12.20 3.40 9.11
C LYS A 53 -12.59 4.59 8.23
N HIS A 54 -12.18 4.59 6.96
CA HIS A 54 -12.38 5.70 6.03
C HIS A 54 -13.31 5.36 4.86
N GLY A 55 -13.92 4.17 4.84
CA GLY A 55 -14.87 3.73 3.81
C GLY A 55 -14.96 2.21 3.69
N ASP A 56 -16.02 1.72 3.07
CA ASP A 56 -16.30 0.28 2.99
C ASP A 56 -15.91 -0.34 1.64
N GLU A 57 -15.63 0.49 0.63
CA GLU A 57 -15.33 0.04 -0.74
C GLU A 57 -14.05 0.71 -1.26
N PHE A 58 -12.98 -0.08 -1.37
CA PHE A 58 -11.72 0.32 -1.99
C PHE A 58 -11.24 -0.78 -2.93
N ASN A 59 -10.91 -0.42 -4.18
CA ASN A 59 -10.20 -1.33 -5.08
C ASN A 59 -8.71 -1.33 -4.71
N LEU A 60 -8.34 -2.20 -3.75
CA LEU A 60 -7.05 -2.20 -3.08
C LEU A 60 -6.39 -3.58 -3.11
N THR A 61 -5.12 -3.61 -3.50
CA THR A 61 -4.23 -4.76 -3.34
C THR A 61 -3.11 -4.42 -2.35
N ILE A 62 -2.78 -5.33 -1.44
CA ILE A 62 -1.66 -5.20 -0.51
C ILE A 62 -0.61 -6.26 -0.84
N LEU A 63 0.61 -5.83 -1.17
CA LEU A 63 1.74 -6.70 -1.48
C LEU A 63 2.82 -6.60 -0.40
N LEU A 64 3.25 -7.74 0.14
CA LEU A 64 4.37 -7.84 1.06
C LEU A 64 5.51 -8.61 0.39
N LEU A 65 6.54 -7.87 -0.02
CA LEU A 65 7.60 -8.36 -0.89
C LEU A 65 8.98 -8.13 -0.26
N THR A 66 9.94 -8.97 -0.65
CA THR A 66 11.35 -8.63 -0.45
C THR A 66 11.79 -7.59 -1.49
N ARG A 67 12.93 -6.94 -1.24
CA ARG A 67 13.54 -6.00 -2.20
C ARG A 67 13.67 -6.62 -3.59
N ASP A 68 14.26 -7.80 -3.67
CA ASP A 68 14.53 -8.49 -4.94
C ASP A 68 13.25 -8.85 -5.69
N SER A 69 12.18 -9.21 -4.98
CA SER A 69 10.88 -9.48 -5.59
C SER A 69 10.20 -8.20 -6.08
N PHE A 70 10.31 -7.11 -5.33
CA PHE A 70 9.76 -5.81 -5.71
C PHE A 70 10.41 -5.28 -7.00
N GLU A 71 11.75 -5.30 -7.08
CA GLU A 71 12.47 -4.80 -8.25
C GLU A 71 12.10 -5.51 -9.55
N LYS A 72 11.67 -6.78 -9.47
CA LYS A 72 11.25 -7.56 -10.65
C LYS A 72 9.87 -7.20 -11.18
N ILE A 73 9.00 -6.64 -10.34
CA ILE A 73 7.59 -6.45 -10.70
C ILE A 73 7.18 -4.97 -10.72
N LYS A 74 7.96 -4.07 -10.12
CA LYS A 74 7.58 -2.67 -9.90
C LYS A 74 7.11 -1.95 -11.19
N ASP A 75 7.73 -2.27 -12.32
CA ASP A 75 7.41 -1.64 -13.62
C ASP A 75 6.04 -2.07 -14.17
N SER A 76 5.45 -3.16 -13.64
CA SER A 76 4.10 -3.64 -13.98
C SER A 76 3.02 -3.18 -13.01
N LEU A 77 3.36 -2.48 -11.93
CA LEU A 77 2.40 -2.08 -10.89
C LEU A 77 1.64 -0.78 -11.23
N GLY A 78 2.05 -0.07 -12.28
CA GLY A 78 1.46 1.20 -12.71
C GLY A 78 2.28 2.42 -12.27
N GLU A 79 1.62 3.55 -12.06
CA GLU A 79 2.25 4.82 -11.69
C GLU A 79 2.60 4.84 -10.19
N ASP A 80 3.86 5.12 -9.83
CA ASP A 80 4.27 5.37 -8.44
C ASP A 80 3.73 6.73 -7.97
N ILE A 81 2.73 6.70 -7.09
CA ILE A 81 2.08 7.88 -6.52
C ILE A 81 2.40 8.07 -5.03
N THR A 82 3.44 7.39 -4.52
CA THR A 82 3.78 7.34 -3.08
C THR A 82 3.87 8.75 -2.47
N GLU A 83 4.61 9.65 -3.11
CA GLU A 83 4.81 11.01 -2.62
C GLU A 83 3.50 11.82 -2.61
N ARG A 84 2.62 11.65 -3.61
CA ARG A 84 1.33 12.35 -3.67
C ARG A 84 0.42 11.92 -2.51
N VAL A 85 0.37 10.62 -2.24
CA VAL A 85 -0.41 10.06 -1.12
C VAL A 85 0.14 10.54 0.23
N LEU A 86 1.46 10.54 0.42
CA LEU A 86 2.08 11.00 1.67
C LEU A 86 1.90 12.51 1.89
N ALA A 87 2.05 13.31 0.83
CA ALA A 87 1.81 14.75 0.87
C ALA A 87 0.35 15.11 1.20
N GLY A 88 -0.60 14.19 0.97
CA GLY A 88 -2.03 14.46 1.12
C GLY A 88 -2.56 15.42 0.05
N SER A 89 -1.89 15.48 -1.10
CA SER A 89 -2.33 16.31 -2.21
C SER A 89 -3.50 15.61 -2.91
N GLU A 90 -4.72 16.05 -2.61
CA GLU A 90 -5.90 15.74 -3.42
C GLU A 90 -5.69 16.34 -4.82
N GLU A 91 -5.38 15.51 -5.81
CA GLU A 91 -5.69 15.90 -7.19
C GLU A 91 -7.20 15.79 -7.36
N VAL A 92 -7.83 16.97 -7.26
CA VAL A 92 -9.19 17.26 -7.72
C VAL A 92 -9.33 16.73 -9.14
N LEU A 93 -10.23 15.75 -9.33
CA LEU A 93 -10.84 15.46 -10.61
C LEU A 93 -12.30 15.92 -10.55
#